data_AF-A0A4R1XAW9-F1
#
_entry.id   AF-A0A4R1XAW9-F1
#
_cell.length_a   1.000
_cell.length_b   1.000
_cell.length_c   1.000
_cell.angle_alpha   90.00
_cell.angle_beta   90.00
_cell.angle_gamma   90.00
#
_symmetry.space_group_name_H-M   'P 1'
#
loop_
_entity.id
_entity.type
_entity.pdbx_description
1 polymer ?
#
loop_
_entity_poly.entity_id
_entity_poly.type
_entity_poly.pdbx_seq_one_letter_code
_entity_poly.pdbx_strand_id
1 'polypeptide(L)'
;MQIKTSIAILLFFITTYATASSCPVPAPFTLLHSHSMYPNSALWLIDNRVGALQQPQAKSTRDKVTLKYEHSDLFVFIGKLSPLQLFSENSQYQLHSKSLHHLAIDPADLSFTISKNKKLPDPVWIQAPQYVDYTITPPDPQFDATGTLNFSYKSNLEPTDYLILVQLTNITQFGDPQYRIIQPDIEQASAQHVPHSRSINVYFDQCQTDMQFKEQDEIWMKFNLITHDGRIIPSSQPTLKFIVGQVALPHVVEKNLTLWQQIQFFIQSMYHSIMAKIS
;
A
#
# COMPACT_ATOMS: atom_id res chain seq x y z
N MET A 1 1.29 42.02 -43.21
CA MET A 1 0.22 41.52 -42.31
C MET A 1 0.47 40.05 -41.97
N GLN A 2 1.64 39.72 -41.39
CA GLN A 2 2.12 38.33 -41.21
C GLN A 2 2.68 38.05 -39.79
N ILE A 3 2.75 39.05 -38.92
CA ILE A 3 3.37 38.94 -37.59
C ILE A 3 2.36 38.48 -36.51
N LYS A 4 1.05 38.60 -36.77
CA LYS A 4 0.01 38.28 -35.76
C LYS A 4 -0.28 36.77 -35.63
N THR A 5 0.05 35.96 -36.63
CA THR A 5 -0.28 34.52 -36.64
C THR A 5 0.72 33.68 -35.84
N SER A 6 1.98 34.09 -35.74
CA SER A 6 3.02 33.34 -35.03
C SER A 6 2.92 33.41 -33.50
N ILE A 7 2.32 34.47 -32.95
CA ILE A 7 2.15 34.66 -31.50
C ILE A 7 1.04 33.74 -30.94
N ALA A 8 -0.01 33.48 -31.74
CA ALA A 8 -1.11 32.60 -31.33
C ALA A 8 -0.68 31.12 -31.21
N ILE A 9 0.21 30.66 -32.10
CA ILE A 9 0.74 29.29 -32.06
C ILE A 9 1.69 29.12 -30.87
N LEU A 10 2.52 30.11 -30.57
CA LEU A 10 3.40 30.06 -29.39
C LEU A 10 2.61 30.05 -28.07
N LEU A 11 1.51 30.81 -27.97
CA LEU A 11 0.62 30.78 -26.80
C LEU A 11 -0.12 29.45 -26.64
N PHE A 12 -0.47 28.77 -27.74
CA PHE A 12 -1.08 27.43 -27.69
C PHE A 12 -0.11 26.32 -27.27
N PHE A 13 1.20 26.48 -27.53
CA PHE A 13 2.22 25.54 -27.06
C PHE A 13 2.64 25.79 -25.60
N ILE A 14 2.43 27.00 -25.06
CA ILE A 14 2.74 27.30 -23.64
C ILE A 14 1.60 26.85 -22.70
N THR A 15 0.36 26.75 -23.17
CA THR A 15 -0.77 26.28 -22.34
C THR A 15 -0.93 24.76 -22.25
N THR A 16 -0.16 23.99 -23.03
CA THR A 16 -0.21 22.52 -23.01
C THR A 16 0.87 21.87 -22.15
N TYR A 17 1.77 22.65 -21.54
CA TYR A 17 2.87 22.16 -20.71
C TYR A 17 2.81 22.71 -19.28
N ALA A 18 1.71 22.50 -18.56
CA ALA A 18 1.70 22.67 -17.09
C ALA A 18 0.47 22.04 -16.41
N THR A 19 0.13 20.81 -16.75
CA THR A 19 -0.53 19.92 -15.79
C THR A 19 0.42 18.75 -15.52
N ALA A 20 1.65 19.09 -15.12
CA ALA A 20 2.50 18.11 -14.46
C ALA A 20 1.80 17.80 -13.14
N SER A 21 1.18 16.62 -13.10
CA SER A 21 0.61 15.98 -11.93
C SER A 21 1.60 16.08 -10.76
N SER A 22 1.34 16.96 -9.80
CA SER A 22 2.15 17.01 -8.59
C SER A 22 1.62 15.94 -7.66
N CYS A 23 2.07 14.70 -7.85
CA CYS A 23 1.97 13.71 -6.79
C CYS A 23 2.53 14.34 -5.51
N PRO A 24 1.86 14.20 -4.35
CA PRO A 24 2.44 14.65 -3.10
C PRO A 24 3.80 13.96 -2.98
N VAL A 25 4.85 14.74 -2.69
CA VAL A 25 6.19 14.19 -2.53
C VAL A 25 6.09 13.11 -1.44
N PRO A 26 6.33 11.83 -1.78
CA PRO A 26 6.11 10.76 -0.83
C PRO A 26 6.95 11.02 0.42
N ALA A 27 6.37 10.72 1.59
CA ALA A 27 7.12 10.75 2.82
C ALA A 27 8.40 9.94 2.59
N PRO A 28 9.55 10.46 3.00
CA PRO A 28 10.80 9.81 2.67
C PRO A 28 10.95 8.46 3.37
N PHE A 29 10.22 8.28 4.47
CA PHE A 29 10.13 7.05 5.21
C PHE A 29 8.69 6.82 5.63
N THR A 30 8.27 5.56 5.65
CA THR A 30 7.05 5.11 6.31
C THR A 30 7.42 4.12 7.40
N LEU A 31 6.98 4.39 8.64
CA LEU A 31 7.13 3.48 9.75
C LEU A 31 5.88 2.60 9.85
N LEU A 32 6.07 1.28 9.85
CA LEU A 32 5.01 0.29 9.96
C LEU A 32 5.26 -0.62 11.15
N HIS A 33 4.21 -0.98 11.86
CA HIS A 33 4.24 -1.93 12.96
C HIS A 33 2.84 -2.51 13.18
N SER A 34 2.71 -3.65 13.87
CA SER A 34 1.39 -4.14 14.28
C SER A 34 0.71 -3.10 15.18
N HIS A 35 -0.61 -2.98 15.12
CA HIS A 35 -1.35 -2.01 15.95
C HIS A 35 -1.08 -2.21 17.45
N SER A 36 -1.05 -3.47 17.89
CA SER A 36 -0.59 -3.86 19.21
C SER A 36 0.90 -4.14 19.14
N MET A 37 1.70 -3.26 19.74
CA MET A 37 3.13 -3.49 19.95
C MET A 37 3.42 -4.01 21.35
N TYR A 38 4.44 -4.86 21.46
CA TYR A 38 4.88 -5.54 22.66
C TYR A 38 6.37 -5.28 22.92
N PRO A 39 6.90 -5.62 24.11
CA PRO A 39 8.29 -5.31 24.47
C PRO A 39 9.37 -5.77 23.49
N ASN A 40 9.14 -6.84 22.73
CA ASN A 40 10.05 -7.36 21.70
C ASN A 40 9.59 -7.06 20.26
N SER A 41 8.58 -6.21 20.06
CA SER A 41 8.05 -5.94 18.74
C SER A 41 9.09 -5.29 17.82
N ALA A 42 9.10 -5.70 16.56
CA ALA A 42 9.89 -5.06 15.53
C ALA A 42 9.10 -3.93 14.87
N LEU A 43 9.82 -2.96 14.32
CA LEU A 43 9.28 -1.96 13.42
C LEU A 43 9.77 -2.27 12.01
N TRP A 44 8.98 -1.91 11.02
CA TRP A 44 9.33 -1.97 9.61
C TRP A 44 9.43 -0.56 9.07
N LEU A 45 10.49 -0.31 8.30
CA LEU A 45 10.77 0.96 7.69
C LEU A 45 10.75 0.77 6.19
N ILE A 46 9.89 1.51 5.50
CA ILE A 46 9.94 1.66 4.05
C ILE A 46 10.71 2.94 3.78
N ASP A 47 11.90 2.82 3.21
CA ASP A 47 12.83 3.90 2.90
C ASP A 47 12.83 4.19 1.40
N ASN A 48 12.26 5.31 0.97
CA ASN A 48 12.23 5.70 -0.43
C ASN A 48 13.55 6.34 -0.91
N ARG A 49 14.58 6.41 -0.04
CA ARG A 49 15.86 7.08 -0.29
C ARG A 49 17.03 6.23 0.20
N VAL A 50 17.45 5.28 -0.63
CA VAL A 50 18.68 4.46 -0.59
C VAL A 50 19.69 4.89 0.50
N GLY A 51 19.45 4.56 1.77
CA GLY A 51 20.32 4.99 2.85
C GLY A 51 20.06 4.27 4.15
N ALA A 52 21.00 3.41 4.56
CA ALA A 52 20.90 2.72 5.85
C ALA A 52 20.70 3.72 7.00
N LEU A 53 19.69 3.48 7.84
CA LEU A 53 19.49 4.27 9.05
C LEU A 53 20.70 4.09 9.97
N GLN A 54 21.40 5.18 10.26
CA GLN A 54 22.52 5.15 11.18
C GLN A 54 22.04 5.20 12.63
N GLN A 55 22.29 4.12 13.37
CA GLN A 55 22.03 4.02 14.82
C GLN A 55 20.59 4.40 15.21
N PRO A 56 19.56 3.74 14.66
CA PRO A 56 18.18 4.03 15.03
C PRO A 56 17.93 3.68 16.50
N GLN A 57 17.20 4.57 17.19
CA GLN A 57 16.91 4.48 18.61
C GLN A 57 15.47 4.88 18.87
N ALA A 58 14.76 4.13 19.68
CA ALA A 58 13.47 4.55 20.21
C ALA A 58 13.68 5.23 21.56
N LYS A 59 13.06 6.38 21.79
CA LYS A 59 13.12 7.10 23.08
C LYS A 59 11.74 7.22 23.69
N SER A 60 11.62 6.92 24.97
CA SER A 60 10.47 7.26 25.80
C SER A 60 10.87 8.28 26.86
N THR A 61 9.93 8.67 27.71
CA THR A 61 10.24 9.47 28.92
C THR A 61 11.01 8.68 29.98
N ARG A 62 10.97 7.34 29.93
CA ARG A 62 11.54 6.45 30.96
C ARG A 62 12.90 5.87 30.56
N ASP A 63 13.09 5.61 29.27
CA ASP A 63 14.24 4.87 28.77
C ASP A 63 14.51 5.13 27.28
N LYS A 64 15.55 4.46 26.80
CA LYS A 64 16.02 4.53 25.43
C LYS A 64 16.42 3.14 24.95
N VAL A 65 15.85 2.72 23.82
CA VAL A 65 16.09 1.42 23.22
C VAL A 65 16.87 1.58 21.92
N THR A 66 18.01 0.90 21.81
CA THR A 66 18.76 0.84 20.55
C THR A 66 18.14 -0.20 19.64
N LEU A 67 17.96 0.16 18.37
CA LEU A 67 17.39 -0.71 17.36
C LEU A 67 18.48 -1.18 16.39
N LYS A 68 18.46 -2.47 16.09
CA LYS A 68 19.26 -3.05 15.01
C LYS A 68 18.49 -2.87 13.70
N TYR A 69 19.09 -2.16 12.75
CA TYR A 69 18.59 -2.11 11.38
C TYR A 69 19.11 -3.32 10.61
N GLU A 70 18.19 -4.10 10.06
CA GLU A 70 18.46 -5.21 9.15
C GLU A 70 17.82 -4.87 7.81
N HIS A 71 18.65 -4.83 6.77
CA HIS A 71 18.15 -4.70 5.42
C HIS A 71 17.36 -5.95 5.05
N SER A 72 16.21 -5.78 4.38
CA SER A 72 15.42 -6.92 3.91
C SER A 72 16.02 -7.46 2.61
N ASP A 73 16.36 -8.74 2.57
CA ASP A 73 16.78 -9.41 1.33
C ASP A 73 15.66 -9.43 0.27
N LEU A 74 14.42 -9.12 0.68
CA LEU A 74 13.27 -9.07 -0.23
C LEU A 74 13.25 -7.78 -1.06
N PHE A 75 13.77 -6.66 -0.53
CA PHE A 75 13.69 -5.37 -1.23
C PHE A 75 14.65 -4.29 -0.71
N VAL A 76 15.25 -3.53 -1.63
CA VAL A 76 16.25 -2.47 -1.36
C VAL A 76 15.69 -1.30 -0.54
N PHE A 77 14.37 -1.19 -0.43
CA PHE A 77 13.71 -0.09 0.26
C PHE A 77 12.96 -0.53 1.52
N ILE A 78 13.05 -1.80 1.93
CA ILE A 78 12.42 -2.28 3.17
C ILE A 78 13.51 -2.67 4.17
N GLY A 79 13.43 -2.11 5.38
CA GLY A 79 14.30 -2.46 6.49
C GLY A 79 13.50 -2.85 7.72
N LYS A 80 14.02 -3.81 8.48
CA LYS A 80 13.47 -4.22 9.78
C LYS A 80 14.30 -3.61 10.89
N LEU A 81 13.63 -3.05 11.88
CA LEU A 81 14.21 -2.50 13.09
C LEU A 81 13.84 -3.39 14.27
N SER A 82 14.81 -4.17 14.76
CA SER A 82 14.62 -5.05 15.91
C SER A 82 15.21 -4.44 17.18
N PRO A 83 14.48 -4.46 18.31
CA PRO A 83 15.01 -3.95 19.57
C PRO A 83 16.16 -4.81 20.08
N LEU A 84 17.29 -4.19 20.45
CA LEU A 84 18.41 -4.89 21.09
C LEU A 84 18.13 -5.20 22.57
N GLN A 85 17.20 -4.47 23.18
CA GLN A 85 16.67 -4.73 24.52
C GLN A 85 15.16 -4.51 24.50
N LEU A 86 14.44 -5.22 25.37
CA LEU A 86 12.99 -5.09 25.47
C LEU A 86 12.57 -3.65 25.78
N PHE A 87 11.51 -3.18 25.13
CA PHE A 87 10.87 -1.93 25.50
C PHE A 87 10.15 -2.04 26.85
N SER A 88 10.09 -0.93 27.58
CA SER A 88 9.27 -0.79 28.78
C SER A 88 7.78 -0.84 28.43
N GLU A 89 7.02 -1.66 29.15
CA GLU A 89 5.57 -1.75 29.00
C GLU A 89 4.85 -0.42 29.30
N ASN A 90 3.69 -0.22 28.67
CA ASN A 90 2.81 0.94 28.84
C ASN A 90 3.57 2.27 28.68
N SER A 91 4.46 2.31 27.70
CA SER A 91 5.31 3.46 27.40
C SER A 91 5.14 3.85 25.94
N GLN A 92 5.02 5.15 25.70
CA GLN A 92 5.05 5.72 24.36
C GLN A 92 6.49 6.01 23.98
N TYR A 93 6.89 5.54 22.81
CA TYR A 93 8.20 5.76 22.23
C TYR A 93 8.08 6.60 20.97
N GLN A 94 9.16 7.31 20.66
CA GLN A 94 9.38 7.96 19.40
C GLN A 94 10.66 7.42 18.76
N LEU A 95 10.62 7.12 17.47
CA LEU A 95 11.79 6.72 16.69
C LEU A 95 12.68 7.94 16.41
N HIS A 96 13.96 7.82 16.75
CA HIS A 96 15.01 8.79 16.48
C HIS A 96 16.14 8.15 15.67
N SER A 97 16.62 8.86 14.67
CA SER A 97 17.86 8.54 13.97
C SER A 97 18.46 9.85 13.45
N LYS A 98 19.79 9.91 13.34
CA LYS A 98 20.47 11.08 12.74
C LYS A 98 19.94 11.34 11.32
N SER A 99 19.71 10.27 10.56
CA SER A 99 19.17 10.35 9.20
C SER A 99 17.74 10.91 9.16
N LEU A 100 16.93 10.68 10.20
CA LEU A 100 15.53 11.13 10.27
C LEU A 100 15.40 12.61 10.65
N HIS A 101 16.34 13.16 11.44
CA HIS A 101 16.30 14.56 11.87
C HIS A 101 16.42 15.58 10.74
N HIS A 102 17.01 15.19 9.60
CA HIS A 102 17.15 16.06 8.44
C HIS A 102 15.91 16.08 7.54
N LEU A 103 14.88 15.32 7.92
CA LEU A 103 13.70 15.08 7.11
C LEU A 103 12.54 15.70 7.85
N ALA A 104 11.78 16.54 7.18
CA ALA A 104 10.60 17.18 7.74
C ALA A 104 9.44 16.16 7.89
N ILE A 105 9.67 15.09 8.66
CA ILE A 105 8.69 14.06 9.02
C ILE A 105 7.96 14.54 10.27
N ASP A 106 6.64 14.35 10.32
CA ASP A 106 5.88 14.62 11.54
C ASP A 106 6.35 13.69 12.66
N PRO A 107 6.77 14.24 13.82
CA PRO A 107 7.05 13.48 15.03
C PRO A 107 6.00 12.42 15.39
N ALA A 108 4.73 12.67 15.10
CA ALA A 108 3.63 11.76 15.38
C ALA A 108 3.73 10.47 14.56
N ASP A 109 4.16 10.55 13.30
CA ASP A 109 4.32 9.39 12.39
C ASP A 109 5.45 8.45 12.82
N LEU A 110 6.31 8.90 13.73
CA LEU A 110 7.42 8.14 14.29
C LEU A 110 7.13 7.62 15.70
N SER A 111 5.92 7.81 16.21
CA SER A 111 5.54 7.48 17.57
C SER A 111 4.74 6.18 17.65
N PHE A 112 4.97 5.38 18.68
CA PHE A 112 4.26 4.12 18.92
C PHE A 112 4.16 3.80 20.42
N THR A 113 3.19 2.98 20.80
CA THR A 113 2.93 2.64 22.21
C THR A 113 3.12 1.15 22.46
N ILE A 114 3.86 0.83 23.52
CA ILE A 114 4.13 -0.54 23.94
C ILE A 114 3.06 -0.98 24.93
N SER A 115 2.33 -2.02 24.55
CA SER A 115 1.34 -2.68 25.41
C SER A 115 2.01 -3.64 26.38
N LYS A 116 1.26 -4.10 27.39
CA LYS A 116 1.69 -5.18 28.28
C LYS A 116 2.08 -6.41 27.48
N ASN A 117 3.16 -7.09 27.89
CA ASN A 117 3.64 -8.27 27.20
C ASN A 117 2.55 -9.35 27.13
N LYS A 118 2.38 -9.93 25.94
CA LYS A 118 1.44 -11.00 25.65
C LYS A 118 2.19 -12.09 24.91
N LYS A 119 2.14 -13.32 25.44
CA LYS A 119 2.69 -14.48 24.73
C LYS A 119 1.72 -14.87 23.62
N LEU A 120 2.08 -14.56 22.38
CA LEU A 120 1.30 -14.89 21.19
C LEU A 120 1.85 -16.15 20.51
N PRO A 121 1.00 -17.07 20.03
CA PRO A 121 1.44 -18.11 19.09
C PRO A 121 1.81 -17.47 17.74
N ASP A 122 2.51 -18.22 16.89
CA ASP A 122 2.79 -17.77 15.53
C ASP A 122 1.47 -17.58 14.74
N PRO A 123 1.37 -16.53 13.91
CA PRO A 123 0.19 -16.26 13.10
C PRO A 123 0.08 -17.31 11.98
N VAL A 124 -1.13 -17.83 11.79
CA VAL A 124 -1.46 -18.84 10.79
C VAL A 124 -2.77 -18.46 10.11
N TRP A 125 -2.84 -18.66 8.79
CA TRP A 125 -4.07 -18.58 8.03
C TRP A 125 -4.99 -19.75 8.42
N ILE A 126 -6.13 -19.45 9.07
CA ILE A 126 -7.25 -20.40 9.22
C ILE A 126 -8.00 -20.48 7.89
N GLN A 127 -8.15 -19.35 7.22
CA GLN A 127 -8.66 -19.22 5.86
C GLN A 127 -7.71 -18.28 5.12
N ALA A 128 -7.14 -18.77 4.04
CA ALA A 128 -6.27 -17.99 3.17
C ALA A 128 -7.01 -16.77 2.61
N PRO A 129 -6.31 -15.69 2.24
CA PRO A 129 -6.91 -14.58 1.53
C PRO A 129 -7.65 -15.05 0.27
N GLN A 130 -8.89 -14.61 0.15
CA GLN A 130 -9.77 -14.86 -0.99
C GLN A 130 -10.20 -13.51 -1.53
N TYR A 131 -10.04 -13.32 -2.83
CA TYR A 131 -10.48 -12.11 -3.51
C TYR A 131 -11.99 -11.90 -3.30
N VAL A 132 -12.38 -10.67 -2.96
CA VAL A 132 -13.78 -10.27 -2.75
C VAL A 132 -14.23 -9.40 -3.91
N ASP A 133 -13.65 -8.22 -4.01
CA ASP A 133 -13.97 -7.23 -5.02
C ASP A 133 -12.79 -6.27 -5.24
N TYR A 134 -13.01 -5.30 -6.12
CA TYR A 134 -12.11 -4.22 -6.39
C TYR A 134 -12.89 -2.93 -6.61
N THR A 135 -12.31 -1.81 -6.20
CA THR A 135 -12.84 -0.48 -6.47
C THR A 135 -11.82 0.26 -7.32
N ILE A 136 -12.23 0.73 -8.50
CA ILE A 136 -11.45 1.69 -9.30
C ILE A 136 -12.13 3.05 -9.17
N THR A 137 -11.35 4.04 -8.75
CA THR A 137 -11.72 5.45 -8.94
C THR A 137 -11.27 5.84 -10.35
N PRO A 138 -12.20 6.22 -11.25
CA PRO A 138 -11.86 6.61 -12.61
C PRO A 138 -10.85 7.76 -12.61
N PRO A 139 -10.04 7.88 -13.68
CA PRO A 139 -9.15 9.01 -13.83
C PRO A 139 -9.95 10.33 -13.82
N ASP A 140 -9.50 11.26 -13.00
CA ASP A 140 -9.90 12.67 -12.95
C ASP A 140 -8.96 13.45 -13.89
N PRO A 141 -9.37 14.62 -14.45
CA PRO A 141 -8.46 15.50 -15.19
C PRO A 141 -7.08 15.81 -14.55
N GLN A 142 -6.93 15.57 -13.24
CA GLN A 142 -5.75 15.81 -12.42
C GLN A 142 -5.06 14.53 -11.93
N PHE A 143 -5.75 13.37 -11.97
CA PHE A 143 -5.25 12.11 -11.38
C PHE A 143 -5.60 10.92 -12.28
N ASP A 144 -4.62 10.08 -12.58
CA ASP A 144 -4.88 8.80 -13.22
C ASP A 144 -5.64 7.83 -12.30
N ALA A 145 -6.13 6.72 -12.86
CA ALA A 145 -6.95 5.75 -12.13
C ALA A 145 -6.26 5.25 -10.86
N THR A 146 -6.97 5.29 -9.74
CA THR A 146 -6.55 4.70 -8.46
C THR A 146 -7.52 3.61 -8.07
N GLY A 147 -7.12 2.72 -7.18
CA GLY A 147 -8.04 1.70 -6.72
C GLY A 147 -7.57 0.89 -5.54
N THR A 148 -8.46 -0.02 -5.12
CA THR A 148 -8.25 -0.91 -3.99
C THR A 148 -8.71 -2.31 -4.39
N LEU A 149 -7.88 -3.31 -4.09
CA LEU A 149 -8.25 -4.72 -4.17
C LEU A 149 -8.58 -5.21 -2.76
N ASN A 150 -9.76 -5.82 -2.58
CA ASN A 150 -10.22 -6.26 -1.28
C ASN A 150 -10.21 -7.79 -1.20
N PHE A 151 -9.62 -8.32 -0.13
CA PHE A 151 -9.54 -9.76 0.13
C PHE A 151 -10.14 -10.09 1.48
N SER A 152 -10.93 -11.17 1.55
CA SER A 152 -11.43 -11.73 2.81
C SER A 152 -10.49 -12.82 3.31
N TYR A 153 -10.28 -12.91 4.62
CA TYR A 153 -9.44 -13.96 5.20
C TYR A 153 -9.81 -14.25 6.66
N LYS A 154 -9.17 -15.27 7.25
CA LYS A 154 -9.23 -15.56 8.69
C LYS A 154 -7.87 -16.03 9.23
N SER A 155 -7.45 -15.52 10.39
CA SER A 155 -6.23 -15.93 11.10
C SER A 155 -6.55 -16.44 12.51
N ASN A 156 -5.59 -17.13 13.14
CA ASN A 156 -5.66 -17.56 14.54
C ASN A 156 -5.39 -16.44 15.58
N LEU A 157 -4.89 -15.28 15.15
CA LEU A 157 -4.64 -14.11 15.98
C LEU A 157 -5.61 -12.96 15.69
N GLU A 158 -5.67 -11.96 16.58
CA GLU A 158 -6.35 -10.67 16.32
C GLU A 158 -5.61 -9.84 15.27
N PRO A 159 -6.31 -9.03 14.44
CA PRO A 159 -5.68 -8.29 13.34
C PRO A 159 -4.69 -7.23 13.83
N THR A 160 -4.81 -6.85 15.10
CA THR A 160 -3.90 -5.92 15.75
C THR A 160 -2.55 -6.53 16.08
N ASP A 161 -2.42 -7.86 16.09
CA ASP A 161 -1.27 -8.60 16.62
C ASP A 161 -0.25 -9.04 15.55
N TYR A 162 -0.48 -8.72 14.27
CA TYR A 162 0.42 -9.09 13.16
C TYR A 162 0.35 -8.10 12.00
N LEU A 163 1.25 -8.26 11.04
CA LEU A 163 1.24 -7.57 9.75
C LEU A 163 1.12 -8.59 8.62
N ILE A 164 0.78 -8.13 7.43
CA ILE A 164 0.69 -8.95 6.23
C ILE A 164 1.72 -8.46 5.22
N LEU A 165 2.59 -9.35 4.75
CA LEU A 165 3.47 -9.09 3.62
C LEU A 165 2.78 -9.59 2.36
N VAL A 166 2.46 -8.67 1.47
CA VAL A 166 1.91 -8.95 0.15
C VAL A 166 3.06 -8.86 -0.85
N GLN A 167 3.30 -9.96 -1.57
CA GLN A 167 4.14 -10.00 -2.75
C GLN A 167 3.23 -9.96 -3.98
N LEU A 168 3.49 -9.06 -4.92
CA LEU A 168 2.71 -8.85 -6.12
C LEU A 168 3.61 -8.93 -7.34
N THR A 169 3.11 -9.48 -8.45
CA THR A 169 3.84 -9.51 -9.71
C THR A 169 2.85 -9.38 -10.86
N ASN A 170 3.15 -8.49 -11.80
CA ASN A 170 2.44 -8.41 -13.07
C ASN A 170 3.15 -9.30 -14.10
N ILE A 171 2.50 -10.37 -14.53
CA ILE A 171 3.11 -11.33 -15.46
C ILE A 171 3.19 -10.75 -16.86
N THR A 172 2.19 -9.96 -17.28
CA THR A 172 2.13 -9.42 -18.64
C THR A 172 3.33 -8.51 -18.91
N GLN A 173 3.93 -7.97 -17.85
CA GLN A 173 5.10 -7.09 -17.90
C GLN A 173 6.41 -7.78 -17.48
N PHE A 174 6.41 -9.08 -17.13
CA PHE A 174 7.58 -9.82 -16.64
C PHE A 174 8.41 -9.04 -15.59
N GLY A 175 7.74 -8.28 -14.73
CA GLY A 175 8.39 -7.37 -13.79
C GLY A 175 8.94 -8.07 -12.53
N ASP A 176 9.88 -7.41 -11.86
CA ASP A 176 10.32 -7.80 -10.51
C ASP A 176 9.13 -7.80 -9.54
N PRO A 177 9.06 -8.76 -8.60
CA PRO A 177 8.00 -8.79 -7.62
C PRO A 177 8.06 -7.56 -6.72
N GLN A 178 6.92 -6.92 -6.53
CA GLN A 178 6.76 -5.82 -5.59
C GLN A 178 6.28 -6.32 -4.23
N TYR A 179 6.73 -5.69 -3.16
CA TYR A 179 6.41 -6.08 -1.80
C TYR A 179 5.73 -4.94 -1.06
N ARG A 180 4.65 -5.26 -0.33
CA ARG A 180 3.93 -4.34 0.54
C ARG A 180 3.72 -4.95 1.90
N ILE A 181 3.98 -4.18 2.94
CA ILE A 181 3.60 -4.54 4.31
C ILE A 181 2.32 -3.78 4.63
N ILE A 182 1.28 -4.51 5.03
CA ILE A 182 -0.05 -3.98 5.27
C ILE A 182 -0.46 -4.32 6.69
N GLN A 183 -1.02 -3.32 7.38
CA GLN A 183 -1.75 -3.51 8.63
C GLN A 183 -3.14 -4.05 8.31
N PRO A 184 -3.58 -5.15 8.93
CA PRO A 184 -4.94 -5.62 8.75
C PRO A 184 -5.98 -4.61 9.24
N ASP A 185 -7.12 -4.52 8.54
CA ASP A 185 -8.22 -3.67 8.99
C ASP A 185 -8.81 -4.15 10.32
N ILE A 186 -9.05 -3.22 11.24
CA ILE A 186 -9.60 -3.52 12.58
C ILE A 186 -11.14 -3.53 12.57
N GLU A 187 -11.77 -2.73 11.70
CA GLU A 187 -13.20 -2.39 11.84
C GLU A 187 -14.13 -2.96 10.76
N GLN A 188 -13.60 -3.58 9.72
CA GLN A 188 -14.44 -4.09 8.63
C GLN A 188 -14.81 -5.56 8.84
N ALA A 189 -15.86 -5.79 9.64
CA ALA A 189 -16.73 -6.93 9.36
C ALA A 189 -17.42 -6.64 8.03
N SER A 190 -16.96 -7.24 6.93
CA SER A 190 -17.68 -7.14 5.66
C SER A 190 -19.09 -7.68 5.89
N ALA A 191 -20.06 -6.76 5.94
CA ALA A 191 -21.47 -7.09 6.14
C ALA A 191 -22.03 -7.98 5.03
N GLN A 192 -21.27 -8.16 3.94
CA GLN A 192 -21.80 -8.73 2.71
C GLN A 192 -21.38 -10.18 2.44
N HIS A 193 -20.25 -10.72 2.94
CA HIS A 193 -19.81 -12.03 2.38
C HIS A 193 -19.34 -13.15 3.32
N VAL A 194 -18.86 -12.93 4.55
CA VAL A 194 -18.68 -14.04 5.52
C VAL A 194 -18.72 -13.50 6.96
N PRO A 195 -19.62 -13.96 7.83
CA PRO A 195 -19.59 -13.61 9.25
C PRO A 195 -18.22 -13.95 9.84
N HIS A 196 -17.57 -12.98 10.48
CA HIS A 196 -16.22 -13.12 11.08
C HIS A 196 -15.03 -13.21 10.09
N SER A 197 -15.21 -12.83 8.82
CA SER A 197 -14.07 -12.58 7.93
C SER A 197 -13.53 -11.16 8.10
N ARG A 198 -12.23 -11.01 7.88
CA ARG A 198 -11.50 -9.73 7.91
C ARG A 198 -11.06 -9.34 6.50
N SER A 199 -10.80 -8.05 6.27
CA SER A 199 -10.38 -7.51 4.98
C SER A 199 -8.88 -7.20 4.91
N ILE A 200 -8.30 -7.41 3.73
CA ILE A 200 -7.01 -6.85 3.31
C ILE A 200 -7.31 -5.93 2.14
N ASN A 201 -6.95 -4.66 2.28
CA ASN A 201 -7.10 -3.66 1.24
C ASN A 201 -5.73 -3.37 0.63
N VAL A 202 -5.56 -3.69 -0.64
CA VAL A 202 -4.33 -3.43 -1.37
C VAL A 202 -4.56 -2.25 -2.31
N TYR A 203 -4.06 -1.09 -1.91
CA TYR A 203 -4.17 0.16 -2.64
C TYR A 203 -3.15 0.25 -3.77
N PHE A 204 -3.58 0.80 -4.91
CA PHE A 204 -2.74 1.19 -6.02
C PHE A 204 -3.10 2.58 -6.51
N ASP A 205 -2.07 3.40 -6.75
CA ASP A 205 -2.15 4.73 -7.32
C ASP A 205 -0.85 5.02 -8.10
N GLN A 206 -0.85 6.01 -8.98
CA GLN A 206 0.38 6.37 -9.69
C GLN A 206 1.39 7.18 -8.84
N CYS A 207 0.97 7.66 -7.67
CA CYS A 207 1.74 8.62 -6.87
C CYS A 207 2.51 7.98 -5.71
N GLN A 208 1.96 6.93 -5.12
CA GLN A 208 2.48 6.20 -3.97
C GLN A 208 2.85 4.76 -4.33
N THR A 209 2.56 4.30 -5.54
CA THR A 209 2.88 2.95 -5.96
C THR A 209 3.64 2.92 -7.28
N ASP A 210 4.72 2.14 -7.30
CA ASP A 210 5.37 1.70 -8.54
C ASP A 210 4.48 0.72 -9.34
N MET A 211 3.19 0.54 -8.98
CA MET A 211 2.26 -0.36 -9.65
C MET A 211 1.21 0.43 -10.41
N GLN A 212 1.23 0.29 -11.73
CA GLN A 212 0.13 0.67 -12.58
C GLN A 212 -0.50 -0.59 -13.12
N PHE A 213 -1.78 -0.80 -12.77
CA PHE A 213 -2.56 -1.90 -13.32
C PHE A 213 -3.33 -1.42 -14.53
N LYS A 214 -3.24 -2.16 -15.62
CA LYS A 214 -4.11 -1.98 -16.79
C LYS A 214 -5.25 -2.96 -16.72
N GLU A 215 -6.38 -2.61 -17.34
CA GLU A 215 -7.42 -3.58 -17.58
C GLU A 215 -6.83 -4.80 -18.30
N GLN A 216 -7.26 -5.98 -17.88
CA GLN A 216 -6.83 -7.29 -18.35
C GLN A 216 -5.42 -7.74 -17.93
N ASP A 217 -4.72 -6.98 -17.08
CA ASP A 217 -3.47 -7.46 -16.50
C ASP A 217 -3.71 -8.69 -15.60
N GLU A 218 -2.89 -9.73 -15.79
CA GLU A 218 -2.84 -10.88 -14.88
C GLU A 218 -1.85 -10.59 -13.75
N ILE A 219 -2.40 -10.49 -12.54
CA ILE A 219 -1.63 -10.19 -11.34
C ILE A 219 -1.56 -11.44 -10.47
N TRP A 220 -0.33 -11.73 -10.02
CA TRP A 220 -0.03 -12.78 -9.08
C TRP A 220 0.23 -12.18 -7.71
N MET A 221 -0.45 -12.70 -6.69
CA MET A 221 -0.30 -12.25 -5.31
C MET A 221 -0.02 -13.39 -4.35
N LYS A 222 0.93 -13.18 -3.46
CA LYS A 222 1.24 -14.09 -2.35
C LYS A 222 1.21 -13.32 -1.04
N PHE A 223 0.52 -13.89 -0.05
CA PHE A 223 0.29 -13.26 1.25
C PHE A 223 1.02 -14.05 2.33
N ASN A 224 2.06 -13.47 2.92
CA ASN A 224 2.77 -14.02 4.07
C ASN A 224 2.35 -13.26 5.33
N LEU A 225 2.41 -13.91 6.49
CA LEU A 225 2.16 -13.27 7.77
C LEU A 225 3.46 -12.78 8.36
N ILE A 226 3.44 -11.65 9.05
CA ILE A 226 4.57 -11.12 9.79
C ILE A 226 4.17 -11.06 11.27
N THR A 227 4.92 -11.75 12.12
CA THR A 227 4.74 -11.70 13.57
C THR A 227 5.06 -10.31 14.12
N HIS A 228 4.57 -10.01 15.33
CA HIS A 228 4.88 -8.75 16.01
C HIS A 228 6.39 -8.52 16.23
N ASP A 229 7.20 -9.58 16.38
CA ASP A 229 8.67 -9.53 16.48
C ASP A 229 9.39 -9.47 15.11
N GLY A 230 8.63 -9.36 14.01
CA GLY A 230 9.15 -9.11 12.66
C GLY A 230 9.67 -10.35 11.92
N ARG A 231 9.31 -11.57 12.36
CA ARG A 231 9.55 -12.79 11.60
C ARG A 231 8.49 -12.94 10.51
N ILE A 232 8.94 -13.24 9.30
CA ILE A 232 8.04 -13.56 8.18
C ILE A 232 7.73 -15.05 8.26
N ILE A 233 6.44 -15.39 8.29
CA ILE A 233 5.91 -16.74 8.20
C ILE A 233 5.44 -16.95 6.75
N PRO A 234 6.21 -17.67 5.92
CA PRO A 234 5.83 -17.92 4.53
C PRO A 234 4.53 -18.69 4.47
N SER A 235 3.61 -18.25 3.62
CA SER A 235 2.38 -18.99 3.38
C SER A 235 2.65 -20.25 2.60
N SER A 236 2.05 -21.37 3.04
CA SER A 236 1.99 -22.63 2.32
C SER A 236 0.95 -22.63 1.19
N GLN A 237 0.12 -21.57 1.14
CA GLN A 237 -0.96 -21.45 0.16
C GLN A 237 -0.40 -21.11 -1.23
N PRO A 238 -1.09 -21.54 -2.30
CA PRO A 238 -0.70 -21.17 -3.65
C PRO A 238 -0.83 -19.66 -3.87
N THR A 239 -0.05 -19.15 -4.81
CA THR A 239 -0.17 -17.77 -5.31
C THR A 239 -1.57 -17.56 -5.89
N LEU A 240 -2.25 -16.50 -5.45
CA LEU A 240 -3.53 -16.07 -6.03
C LEU A 240 -3.28 -15.43 -7.39
N LYS A 241 -4.14 -15.74 -8.35
CA LYS A 241 -4.11 -15.17 -9.69
C LYS A 241 -5.44 -14.48 -9.97
N PHE A 242 -5.39 -13.26 -10.49
CA PHE A 242 -6.60 -12.56 -10.92
C PHE A 242 -6.30 -11.67 -12.12
N ILE A 243 -7.34 -11.42 -12.91
CA ILE A 243 -7.30 -10.56 -14.08
C ILE A 243 -8.05 -9.27 -13.72
N VAL A 244 -7.39 -8.14 -13.88
CA VAL A 244 -8.02 -6.82 -13.68
C VAL A 244 -9.16 -6.66 -14.68
N GLY A 245 -10.40 -6.43 -14.22
CA GLY A 245 -11.54 -6.16 -15.11
C GLY A 245 -12.43 -7.35 -15.52
N GLN A 246 -12.23 -8.56 -15.00
CA GLN A 246 -13.11 -9.71 -15.30
C GLN A 246 -13.98 -10.22 -14.13
N VAL A 247 -14.21 -9.39 -13.12
CA VAL A 247 -15.16 -9.74 -12.06
C VAL A 247 -16.47 -9.08 -12.40
N ALA A 248 -17.48 -9.89 -12.71
CA ALA A 248 -18.83 -9.43 -12.98
C ALA A 248 -19.26 -8.45 -11.88
N LEU A 249 -19.28 -7.16 -12.22
CA LEU A 249 -19.98 -6.17 -11.44
C LEU A 249 -21.38 -6.76 -11.18
N PRO A 250 -21.85 -6.92 -9.93
CA PRO A 250 -23.27 -7.10 -9.72
C PRO A 250 -23.88 -5.89 -10.42
N HIS A 251 -24.66 -6.12 -11.49
CA HIS A 251 -25.24 -5.09 -12.35
C HIS A 251 -25.48 -3.84 -11.51
N VAL A 252 -24.57 -2.87 -11.61
CA VAL A 252 -24.82 -1.54 -11.06
C VAL A 252 -25.94 -1.09 -11.95
N VAL A 253 -27.14 -1.25 -11.43
CA VAL A 253 -28.37 -0.85 -12.07
C VAL A 253 -28.11 0.60 -12.48
N GLU A 254 -28.03 0.84 -13.78
CA GLU A 254 -27.81 2.13 -14.46
C GLU A 254 -28.99 3.10 -14.20
N LYS A 255 -29.51 3.14 -12.98
CA LYS A 255 -30.54 4.07 -12.59
C LYS A 255 -29.84 5.27 -11.99
N ASN A 256 -29.76 6.34 -12.78
CA ASN A 256 -29.37 7.72 -12.43
C ASN A 256 -28.05 8.23 -13.01
N LEU A 257 -27.60 7.74 -14.17
CA LEU A 257 -26.70 8.54 -14.99
C LEU A 257 -27.52 9.56 -15.80
N THR A 258 -27.10 10.81 -15.79
CA THR A 258 -27.64 11.81 -16.71
C THR A 258 -27.29 11.42 -18.14
N LEU A 259 -28.11 11.82 -19.12
CA LEU A 259 -27.87 11.55 -20.55
C LEU A 259 -26.43 11.92 -20.98
N TRP A 260 -25.90 13.02 -20.44
CA TRP A 260 -24.54 13.48 -20.72
C TRP A 260 -23.46 12.54 -20.19
N GLN A 261 -23.64 11.96 -19.01
CA GLN A 261 -22.70 10.98 -18.45
C GLN A 261 -22.74 9.69 -19.26
N GLN A 262 -23.91 9.24 -19.69
CA GLN A 262 -24.04 8.08 -20.58
C GLN A 262 -23.30 8.29 -21.92
N ILE A 263 -23.44 9.49 -22.51
CA ILE A 263 -22.73 9.85 -23.74
C ILE A 263 -21.21 9.88 -23.51
N GLN A 264 -20.74 10.45 -22.40
CA GLN A 264 -19.31 10.46 -22.09
C GLN A 264 -18.73 9.06 -21.90
N PHE A 265 -19.43 8.19 -21.15
CA PHE A 265 -19.02 6.79 -20.99
C PHE A 265 -18.97 6.04 -22.32
N PHE A 266 -19.95 6.27 -23.21
CA PHE A 266 -19.96 5.66 -24.53
C PHE A 266 -18.80 6.14 -25.42
N ILE A 267 -18.48 7.44 -25.39
CA ILE A 267 -17.35 7.99 -26.16
C ILE A 267 -16.02 7.45 -25.62
N GLN A 268 -15.86 7.40 -24.29
CA GLN A 268 -14.66 6.85 -23.67
C GLN A 268 -14.49 5.36 -24.00
N SER A 269 -15.56 4.56 -23.96
CA SER A 269 -15.48 3.14 -24.30
C SER A 269 -15.16 2.90 -25.77
N MET A 270 -15.72 3.71 -26.68
CA MET A 270 -15.35 3.66 -28.10
C MET A 270 -13.89 4.03 -28.33
N TYR A 271 -13.39 5.08 -27.67
CA TYR A 271 -12.00 5.50 -27.79
C TYR A 271 -11.04 4.40 -27.33
N HIS A 272 -11.29 3.80 -26.17
CA HIS A 272 -10.49 2.68 -25.66
C HIS A 272 -10.53 1.48 -26.61
N SER A 273 -11.70 1.14 -27.15
CA SER A 273 -11.85 0.03 -28.10
C SER A 273 -11.08 0.27 -29.41
N ILE A 274 -11.02 1.52 -29.88
CA ILE A 274 -10.25 1.90 -31.07
C ILE A 274 -8.75 1.83 -30.78
N MET A 275 -8.29 2.41 -29.66
CA MET A 275 -6.87 2.43 -29.31
C MET A 275 -6.33 1.02 -29.04
N ALA A 276 -7.11 0.15 -28.39
CA ALA A 276 -6.74 -1.25 -28.15
C ALA A 276 -6.64 -2.09 -29.44
N LYS A 277 -7.26 -1.67 -30.54
CA LYS A 277 -7.13 -2.33 -31.86
C LYS A 277 -5.95 -1.79 -32.68
N ILE A 278 -5.41 -0.64 -32.30
CA ILE A 278 -4.29 0.02 -33.00
C ILE A 278 -2.96 -0.34 -32.34
N SER A 279 -2.95 -0.71 -31.06
CA SER A 279 -1.81 -1.30 -30.34
C SER A 279 -1.67 -2.80 -30.62
#